data_AF-A0AAW6UZK4-F1
#
_entry.id   AF-A0AAW6UZK4-F1
#
_cell.length_a   1.000
_cell.length_b   1.000
_cell.length_c   1.000
_cell.angle_alpha   90.00
_cell.angle_beta   90.00
_cell.angle_gamma   90.00
#
_symmetry.space_group_name_H-M   'P 1'
#
loop_
_entity.id
_entity.type
_entity.pdbx_description
1 polymer ?
#
loop_
_entity_poly.entity_id
_entity_poly.type
_entity_poly.pdbx_seq_one_letter_code
_entity_poly.pdbx_strand_id
1 'polypeptide(L)'
;MSNDGLTLNQLAERNAVLVTEVEKLRAERDQLAAENVARQEFVKICFRAAAEGASMDGADIQEIGERLGLFGRETYQPVLHGYICGHEAGEDSVYVMKSSPATDRIVAGIKADGVEEFAAYQRAITEEWACKEGHSSLLKVAESAELFAKQLREGAK
;
A
#
# COMPACT_ATOMS: atom_id res chain seq x y z
N MET A 1 -7.93 21.41 33.25
CA MET A 1 -7.39 20.73 32.06
C MET A 1 -6.44 19.68 32.57
N SER A 2 -6.81 18.40 32.48
CA SER A 2 -5.93 17.30 32.91
C SER A 2 -4.77 17.22 31.92
N ASN A 3 -3.62 17.79 32.28
CA ASN A 3 -2.36 17.32 31.74
C ASN A 3 -2.05 16.03 32.51
N ASP A 4 -1.68 14.96 31.80
CA ASP A 4 -1.54 13.56 32.26
C ASP A 4 -0.54 13.30 33.43
N GLY A 5 -0.29 14.25 34.32
CA GLY A 5 0.71 14.14 35.39
C GLY A 5 2.16 14.09 34.88
N LEU A 6 2.38 14.31 33.58
CA LEU A 6 3.68 14.24 32.94
C LEU A 6 4.56 15.45 33.31
N THR A 7 5.83 15.17 33.57
CA THR A 7 6.87 16.19 33.70
C THR A 7 7.12 16.90 32.37
N LEU A 8 7.72 18.10 32.42
CA LEU A 8 8.10 18.85 31.21
C LEU A 8 8.98 18.04 30.26
N ASN A 9 9.89 17.22 30.79
CA ASN A 9 10.76 16.36 29.98
C ASN A 9 9.96 15.27 29.25
N GLN A 10 9.02 14.61 29.94
CA GLN A 10 8.15 13.60 29.33
C GLN A 10 7.24 14.21 28.26
N LEU A 11 6.77 15.44 28.46
CA LEU A 11 6.01 16.18 27.44
C LEU A 11 6.88 16.50 26.21
N ALA A 12 8.14 16.89 26.43
CA ALA A 12 9.06 17.15 25.33
C ALA A 12 9.36 15.89 24.51
N GLU A 13 9.57 14.75 25.16
CA GLU A 13 9.78 13.45 24.50
C GLU A 13 8.54 13.03 23.70
N ARG A 14 7.35 13.10 24.29
CA ARG A 14 6.09 12.79 23.59
C ARG A 14 5.90 13.71 22.38
N ASN A 15 6.19 15.00 22.52
CA ASN A 15 6.09 15.95 21.41
C ASN A 15 7.07 15.61 20.29
N ALA A 16 8.30 15.20 20.60
CA ALA A 16 9.28 14.79 19.59
C ALA A 16 8.80 13.56 18.78
N VAL A 17 8.21 12.57 19.46
CA VAL A 17 7.60 11.39 18.81
C VAL A 17 6.43 11.81 17.92
N LEU A 18 5.51 12.64 18.42
CA LEU A 18 4.35 13.09 17.66
C LEU A 18 4.72 13.91 16.43
N VAL A 19 5.72 14.79 16.53
CA VAL A 19 6.22 15.57 15.39
C VAL A 19 6.76 14.64 14.30
N THR A 20 7.57 13.65 14.69
CA THR A 20 8.11 12.66 13.75
C THR A 20 7.00 11.88 13.02
N GLU A 21 5.98 11.44 13.75
CA GLU A 21 4.84 10.71 13.14
C GLU A 21 4.02 11.61 12.21
N VAL A 22 3.81 12.88 12.59
CA VAL A 22 3.11 13.86 11.74
C VAL A 22 3.88 14.11 10.43
N GLU A 23 5.20 14.21 10.48
CA GLU A 23 6.04 14.38 9.28
C GLU A 23 5.96 13.16 8.36
N LYS A 24 6.03 11.95 8.93
CA LYS A 24 5.85 10.70 8.19
C LYS A 24 4.48 10.63 7.50
N LEU A 25 3.39 10.90 8.25
CA LEU A 25 2.03 10.89 7.70
C LEU A 25 1.85 11.96 6.60
N ARG A 26 2.47 13.13 6.73
CA ARG A 26 2.46 14.15 5.66
C ARG A 26 3.13 13.63 4.39
N ALA A 27 4.30 13.00 4.52
CA ALA A 27 5.01 12.43 3.37
C ALA A 27 4.21 11.32 2.68
N GLU A 28 3.57 10.42 3.44
CA GLU A 28 2.71 9.36 2.89
C GLU A 28 1.49 9.96 2.17
N ARG A 29 0.85 10.96 2.78
CA ARG A 29 -0.28 11.69 2.17
C ARG A 29 0.13 12.38 0.87
N ASP A 30 1.31 13.00 0.83
CA ASP A 30 1.82 13.69 -0.37
C ASP A 30 2.08 12.69 -1.50
N GLN A 31 2.62 11.51 -1.19
CA GLN A 31 2.83 10.44 -2.18
C GLN A 31 1.50 9.89 -2.72
N LEU A 32 0.52 9.63 -1.85
CA LEU A 32 -0.82 9.21 -2.26
C LEU A 32 -1.51 10.28 -3.12
N ALA A 33 -1.36 11.55 -2.76
CA ALA A 33 -1.91 12.65 -3.53
C ALA A 33 -1.29 12.70 -4.94
N ALA A 34 0.04 12.52 -5.05
CA ALA A 34 0.74 12.47 -6.33
C ALA A 34 0.23 11.31 -7.21
N GLU A 35 0.07 10.10 -6.67
CA GLU A 35 -0.51 8.97 -7.40
C GLU A 35 -1.95 9.25 -7.87
N ASN A 36 -2.74 9.91 -7.02
CA ASN A 36 -4.13 10.24 -7.34
C ASN A 36 -4.25 11.36 -8.38
N VAL A 37 -3.31 12.30 -8.45
CA VAL A 37 -3.31 13.38 -9.47
C VAL A 37 -3.32 12.80 -10.87
N ALA A 38 -2.44 11.82 -11.17
CA ALA A 38 -2.39 11.21 -12.49
C ALA A 38 -3.71 10.52 -12.88
N ARG A 39 -4.32 9.79 -11.93
CA ARG A 39 -5.63 9.13 -12.13
C ARG A 39 -6.74 10.14 -12.38
N GLN A 40 -6.77 11.22 -11.60
CA GLN A 40 -7.76 12.27 -11.74
C GLN A 40 -7.63 12.99 -13.09
N GLU A 41 -6.40 13.26 -13.54
CA GLU A 41 -6.18 13.86 -14.87
C GLU A 41 -6.62 12.94 -16.00
N PHE A 42 -6.38 11.62 -15.90
CA PHE A 42 -6.90 10.65 -16.88
C PHE A 42 -8.42 10.73 -16.99
N VAL A 43 -9.11 10.69 -15.84
CA VAL A 43 -10.58 10.77 -15.78
C VAL A 43 -11.09 12.10 -16.33
N LYS A 44 -10.44 13.23 -16.01
CA LYS A 44 -10.81 14.55 -16.55
C LYS A 44 -10.70 14.62 -18.06
N ILE A 45 -9.66 14.03 -18.65
CA ILE A 45 -9.51 13.98 -20.12
C ILE A 45 -10.66 13.21 -20.75
N CYS A 46 -11.01 12.04 -20.20
CA CYS A 46 -12.15 11.25 -20.69
C CYS A 46 -13.48 12.03 -20.59
N PHE A 47 -13.73 12.72 -19.46
CA PHE A 47 -14.93 13.54 -19.31
C PHE A 47 -14.97 14.72 -20.29
N ARG A 48 -13.82 15.35 -20.57
CA ARG A 48 -13.74 16.42 -21.56
C ARG A 48 -14.06 15.93 -22.96
N ALA A 49 -13.46 14.82 -23.37
CA ALA A 49 -13.74 14.22 -24.68
C ALA A 49 -15.23 13.90 -24.84
N ALA A 50 -15.85 13.31 -23.81
CA ALA A 50 -17.28 13.04 -23.80
C ALA A 50 -18.13 14.33 -23.89
N ALA A 51 -17.76 15.38 -23.15
CA ALA A 51 -18.47 16.67 -23.18
C ALA A 51 -18.36 17.40 -24.52
N GLU A 52 -17.24 17.24 -25.22
CA GLU A 52 -16.98 17.82 -26.55
C GLU A 52 -17.59 16.99 -27.69
N GLY A 53 -18.18 15.82 -27.39
CA GLY A 53 -18.69 14.88 -28.39
C GLY A 53 -17.57 14.22 -29.21
N ALA A 54 -16.34 14.22 -28.69
CA ALA A 54 -15.21 13.56 -29.31
C ALA A 54 -15.31 12.03 -29.15
N SER A 55 -14.78 11.30 -30.14
CA SER A 55 -14.56 9.86 -30.03
C SER A 55 -13.22 9.61 -29.34
N MET A 56 -13.16 8.61 -28.47
CA MET A 56 -11.91 8.07 -27.94
C MET A 56 -11.88 6.57 -28.21
N ASP A 57 -10.87 6.11 -28.92
CA ASP A 57 -10.65 4.69 -29.17
C ASP A 57 -9.60 4.09 -28.20
N GLY A 58 -9.27 2.82 -28.40
CA GLY A 58 -8.27 2.14 -27.58
C GLY A 58 -6.88 2.75 -27.69
N ALA A 59 -6.49 3.28 -28.85
CA ALA A 59 -5.19 3.91 -29.05
C ALA A 59 -5.10 5.24 -28.31
N ASP A 60 -6.16 6.06 -28.34
CA ASP A 60 -6.23 7.31 -27.58
C ASP A 60 -6.07 7.05 -26.07
N ILE A 61 -6.80 6.06 -25.55
CA ILE A 61 -6.74 5.66 -24.14
C ILE A 61 -5.33 5.22 -23.75
N GLN A 62 -4.69 4.40 -24.59
CA GLN A 62 -3.35 3.90 -24.36
C GLN A 62 -2.32 5.03 -24.35
N GLU A 63 -2.38 5.95 -25.31
CA GLU A 63 -1.48 7.09 -25.40
C GLU A 63 -1.64 8.01 -24.19
N ILE A 64 -2.88 8.32 -23.77
CA ILE A 64 -3.14 9.16 -22.60
C ILE A 64 -2.61 8.48 -21.33
N GLY A 65 -2.86 7.18 -21.15
CA GLY A 65 -2.39 6.45 -19.98
C GLY A 65 -0.86 6.36 -19.91
N GLU A 66 -0.18 6.17 -21.05
CA GLU A 66 1.28 6.19 -21.11
C GLU A 66 1.84 7.59 -20.80
N ARG A 67 1.25 8.64 -21.41
CA ARG A 67 1.62 10.05 -21.19
C ARG A 67 1.46 10.48 -19.73
N LEU A 68 0.43 9.98 -19.04
CA LEU A 68 0.20 10.24 -17.61
C LEU A 68 1.00 9.31 -16.68
N GLY A 69 1.79 8.38 -17.24
CA GLY A 69 2.55 7.41 -16.47
C GLY A 69 1.67 6.39 -15.73
N LEU A 70 0.41 6.21 -16.14
CA LEU A 70 -0.48 5.20 -15.60
C LEU A 70 -0.29 3.84 -16.27
N PHE A 71 0.12 3.83 -17.55
CA PHE A 71 0.38 2.61 -18.31
C PHE A 71 1.87 2.45 -18.62
N GLY A 72 2.31 1.20 -18.70
CA GLY A 72 3.59 0.77 -19.22
C GLY A 72 3.39 -0.19 -20.40
N ARG A 73 4.45 -0.39 -21.19
CA ARG A 73 4.45 -1.38 -22.27
C ARG A 73 5.25 -2.59 -21.84
N GLU A 74 4.70 -3.77 -22.05
CA GLU A 74 5.38 -5.04 -21.82
C GLU A 74 5.28 -5.91 -23.08
N THR A 75 6.30 -6.73 -23.33
CA THR A 75 6.23 -7.77 -24.36
C THR A 75 5.18 -8.79 -23.95
N TYR A 76 4.21 -9.03 -24.82
CA TYR A 76 3.08 -9.90 -24.55
C TYR A 76 3.52 -11.32 -24.21
N GLN A 77 3.07 -11.78 -23.06
CA GLN A 77 3.27 -13.13 -22.56
C GLN A 77 1.93 -13.66 -22.06
N PRO A 78 1.30 -14.65 -22.73
CA PRO A 78 0.01 -15.19 -22.31
C PRO A 78 -0.04 -15.67 -20.86
N VAL A 79 1.10 -16.11 -20.32
CA VAL A 79 1.25 -16.55 -18.92
C VAL A 79 1.09 -15.39 -17.94
N LEU A 80 1.54 -14.19 -18.30
CA LEU A 80 1.46 -12.99 -17.44
C LEU A 80 0.20 -12.17 -17.71
N HIS A 81 -0.19 -12.03 -18.98
CA HIS A 81 -1.23 -11.09 -19.42
C HIS A 81 -2.58 -11.76 -19.70
N GLY A 82 -2.63 -13.10 -19.68
CA GLY A 82 -3.78 -13.86 -20.17
C GLY A 82 -3.82 -13.92 -21.70
N TYR A 83 -4.71 -14.74 -22.28
CA TYR A 83 -4.86 -14.81 -23.73
C TYR A 83 -5.60 -13.58 -24.28
N ILE A 84 -4.93 -12.80 -25.12
CA ILE A 84 -5.48 -11.66 -25.83
C ILE A 84 -5.57 -12.01 -27.32
N CYS A 85 -6.79 -11.94 -27.86
CA CYS A 85 -7.04 -12.24 -29.27
C CYS A 85 -6.30 -11.25 -30.17
N GLY A 86 -5.64 -11.76 -31.22
CA GLY A 86 -4.91 -10.93 -32.18
C GLY A 86 -3.53 -10.49 -31.71
N HIS A 87 -3.01 -11.04 -30.61
CA HIS A 87 -1.64 -10.81 -30.15
C HIS A 87 -0.75 -12.06 -30.28
N GLU A 88 0.46 -11.88 -30.79
CA GLU A 88 1.51 -12.89 -30.91
C GLU A 88 2.52 -12.77 -29.74
N ALA A 89 2.68 -13.88 -29.01
CA ALA A 89 3.52 -13.93 -27.82
C ALA A 89 5.00 -13.68 -28.20
N GLY A 90 5.65 -12.77 -27.48
CA GLY A 90 7.05 -12.43 -27.72
C GLY A 90 7.29 -11.39 -28.82
N GLU A 91 6.28 -11.04 -29.62
CA GLU A 91 6.39 -10.07 -30.70
C GLU A 91 5.61 -8.79 -30.39
N ASP A 92 4.37 -8.94 -29.93
CA ASP A 92 3.52 -7.78 -29.65
C ASP A 92 3.81 -7.14 -28.31
N SER A 93 3.61 -5.82 -28.23
CA SER A 93 3.54 -5.10 -26.96
C SER A 93 2.11 -4.97 -26.49
N VAL A 94 1.89 -5.14 -25.19
CA VAL A 94 0.62 -4.87 -24.51
C VAL A 94 0.80 -3.74 -23.50
N TYR A 95 -0.29 -3.03 -23.23
CA TYR A 95 -0.32 -2.01 -22.19
C TYR A 95 -0.74 -2.64 -20.87
N VAL A 96 0.05 -2.38 -19.83
CA VAL A 96 -0.21 -2.82 -18.46
C VAL A 96 -0.35 -1.60 -17.55
N MET A 97 -1.15 -1.74 -16.49
CA MET A 97 -1.24 -0.71 -15.46
C MET A 97 0.05 -0.70 -14.64
N LYS A 98 0.68 0.46 -14.48
CA LYS A 98 1.82 0.59 -13.57
C LYS A 98 1.39 0.39 -12.13
N SER A 99 2.30 -0.16 -11.32
CA SER A 99 2.08 -0.32 -9.88
C SER A 99 1.88 1.02 -9.17
N SER A 100 1.31 0.96 -7.97
CA SER A 100 0.96 2.13 -7.17
C SER A 100 1.74 2.08 -5.86
N PRO A 101 3.06 2.33 -5.91
CA PRO A 101 3.96 2.00 -4.80
C PRO A 101 3.58 2.64 -3.46
N ALA A 102 3.01 3.85 -3.44
CA ALA A 102 2.53 4.49 -2.22
C ALA A 102 1.28 3.78 -1.69
N THR A 103 0.31 3.48 -2.56
CA THR A 103 -0.88 2.70 -2.21
C THR A 103 -0.50 1.30 -1.73
N ASP A 104 0.40 0.61 -2.44
CA ASP A 104 0.87 -0.74 -2.11
C ASP A 104 1.56 -0.77 -0.75
N ARG A 105 2.41 0.22 -0.45
CA ARG A 105 3.08 0.36 0.85
C ARG A 105 2.07 0.54 1.99
N ILE A 106 1.04 1.35 1.78
CA ILE A 106 0.00 1.59 2.81
C ILE A 106 -0.82 0.33 3.03
N VAL A 107 -1.22 -0.38 1.98
CA VAL A 107 -1.91 -1.67 2.10
C VAL A 107 -1.04 -2.68 2.86
N ALA A 108 0.27 -2.73 2.58
CA ALA A 108 1.20 -3.58 3.31
C ALA A 108 1.33 -3.17 4.79
N GLY A 109 1.36 -1.86 5.07
CA GLY A 109 1.34 -1.31 6.43
C GLY A 109 0.09 -1.71 7.20
N ILE A 110 -1.10 -1.55 6.62
CA ILE A 110 -2.38 -1.94 7.23
C ILE A 110 -2.41 -3.45 7.50
N LYS A 111 -1.92 -4.26 6.57
CA LYS A 111 -1.80 -5.71 6.77
C LYS A 111 -0.86 -6.03 7.94
N ALA A 112 0.26 -5.33 8.05
CA ALA A 112 1.20 -5.49 9.15
C ALA A 112 0.59 -5.07 10.49
N ASP A 113 -0.15 -3.94 10.54
CA ASP A 113 -0.85 -3.48 11.74
C ASP A 113 -1.79 -4.56 12.28
N GLY A 114 -2.58 -5.20 11.41
CA GLY A 114 -3.48 -6.29 11.80
C GLY A 114 -2.75 -7.54 12.30
N VAL A 115 -1.56 -7.84 11.76
CA VAL A 115 -0.72 -8.95 12.23
C VAL A 115 -0.08 -8.63 13.59
N GLU A 116 0.32 -7.38 13.82
CA GLU A 116 0.84 -6.91 15.12
C GLU A 116 -0.24 -6.94 16.20
N GLU A 117 -1.47 -6.53 15.89
CA GLU A 117 -2.61 -6.64 16.80
C GLU A 117 -2.88 -8.11 17.17
N PHE A 118 -2.83 -9.02 16.20
CA PHE A 118 -2.92 -10.46 16.47
C PHE A 118 -1.78 -10.96 17.35
N ALA A 119 -0.54 -10.56 17.10
CA ALA A 119 0.61 -10.96 17.93
C ALA A 119 0.46 -10.48 19.37
N ALA A 120 0.04 -9.23 19.57
CA ALA A 120 -0.22 -8.64 20.88
C ALA A 120 -1.32 -9.41 21.63
N TYR A 121 -2.40 -9.77 20.94
CA TYR A 121 -3.47 -10.60 21.51
C TYR A 121 -2.96 -11.97 21.99
N GLN A 122 -2.09 -12.63 21.21
CA GLN A 122 -1.51 -13.91 21.61
C GLN A 122 -0.56 -13.80 22.81
N ARG A 123 0.19 -12.69 22.92
CA ARG A 123 1.01 -12.40 24.12
C ARG A 123 0.12 -12.20 25.35
N ALA A 124 -0.93 -11.41 25.23
CA ALA A 124 -1.86 -11.16 26.33
C ALA A 124 -2.49 -12.46 26.87
N ILE A 125 -2.94 -13.37 25.98
CA ILE A 125 -3.43 -14.70 26.39
C ILE A 125 -2.34 -15.50 27.09
N THR A 126 -1.11 -15.48 26.54
CA THR A 126 0.01 -16.24 27.11
C THR A 126 0.30 -15.79 28.54
N GLU A 127 0.27 -14.48 28.81
CA GLU A 127 0.46 -13.89 30.13
C GLU A 127 -0.68 -14.21 31.09
N GLU A 128 -1.93 -14.04 30.66
CA GLU A 128 -3.11 -14.26 31.49
C GLU A 128 -3.23 -15.72 31.95
N TRP A 129 -2.85 -16.67 31.09
CA TRP A 129 -3.09 -18.10 31.30
C TRP A 129 -1.80 -18.89 31.61
N ALA A 130 -0.70 -18.19 31.94
CA ALA A 130 0.67 -18.72 32.12
C ALA A 130 0.83 -19.96 33.04
N CYS A 131 -0.20 -20.35 33.81
CA CYS A 131 -0.23 -21.53 34.69
C CYS A 131 -0.79 -22.83 34.06
N LYS A 132 -1.09 -22.91 32.76
CA LYS A 132 -1.64 -24.14 32.12
C LYS A 132 -0.65 -24.78 31.12
N GLU A 133 -0.73 -26.09 30.89
CA GLU A 133 0.09 -26.78 29.88
C GLU A 133 -0.35 -26.41 28.45
N GLY A 134 0.60 -26.11 27.55
CA GLY A 134 0.35 -25.73 26.14
C GLY A 134 0.81 -24.33 25.72
N HIS A 135 1.34 -23.53 26.65
CA HIS A 135 1.62 -22.08 26.49
C HIS A 135 2.81 -21.73 25.60
N SER A 136 3.79 -22.63 25.48
CA SER A 136 5.02 -22.39 24.69
C SER A 136 4.74 -22.17 23.19
N SER A 137 3.60 -22.65 22.67
CA SER A 137 3.25 -22.46 21.25
C SER A 137 2.72 -21.05 20.94
N LEU A 138 1.93 -20.43 21.82
CA LEU A 138 1.34 -19.11 21.58
C LEU A 138 2.38 -17.99 21.56
N LEU A 139 3.39 -18.07 22.44
CA LEU A 139 4.52 -17.13 22.42
C LEU A 139 5.28 -17.21 21.08
N LYS A 140 5.59 -18.41 20.61
CA LYS A 140 6.26 -18.61 19.32
C LYS A 140 5.42 -18.13 18.13
N VAL A 141 4.10 -18.28 18.22
CA VAL A 141 3.18 -17.74 17.20
C VAL A 141 3.21 -16.22 17.19
N ALA A 142 3.21 -15.57 18.36
CA ALA A 142 3.33 -14.11 18.45
C ALA A 142 4.66 -13.60 17.85
N GLU A 143 5.78 -14.22 18.22
CA GLU A 143 7.11 -13.88 17.67
C GLU A 143 7.16 -14.07 16.14
N SER A 144 6.56 -15.15 15.63
CA SER A 144 6.48 -15.41 14.19
C SER A 144 5.60 -14.38 13.48
N ALA A 145 4.49 -13.98 14.10
CA ALA A 145 3.61 -12.94 13.58
C ALA A 145 4.31 -11.57 13.54
N GLU A 146 5.05 -11.20 14.58
CA GLU A 146 5.86 -9.97 14.61
C GLU A 146 6.90 -9.94 13.47
N LEU A 147 7.58 -11.07 13.23
CA LEU A 147 8.52 -11.19 12.11
C LEU A 147 7.80 -11.06 10.76
N PHE A 148 6.63 -11.66 10.61
CA PHE A 148 5.83 -11.57 9.40
C PHE A 148 5.31 -10.14 9.14
N ALA A 149 4.84 -9.44 10.18
CA ALA A 149 4.45 -8.04 10.09
C ALA A 149 5.62 -7.16 9.60
N LYS A 150 6.82 -7.39 10.14
CA LYS A 150 8.03 -6.71 9.68
C LYS A 150 8.31 -6.97 8.20
N GLN A 151 8.20 -8.22 7.76
CA GLN A 151 8.38 -8.58 6.34
C GLN A 151 7.36 -7.89 5.43
N LEU A 152 6.10 -7.75 5.88
CA LEU A 152 5.08 -7.01 5.14
C LEU A 152 5.48 -5.53 4.96
N ARG A 153 5.98 -4.86 6.01
CA ARG A 153 6.38 -3.45 5.94
C ARG A 153 7.62 -3.21 5.08
N GLU A 154 8.59 -4.12 5.15
CA GLU A 154 9.86 -4.02 4.40
C GLU A 154 9.69 -4.43 2.92
N GLY A 155 8.59 -5.09 2.58
CA GLY A 155 8.40 -5.75 1.29
C GLY A 155 9.16 -7.08 1.27
N ALA A 156 8.44 -8.18 1.06
CA ALA A 156 9.08 -9.49 0.94
C ALA A 156 10.14 -9.45 -0.18
N LYS A 157 11.38 -9.82 0.14
CA LYS A 157 12.44 -10.07 -0.85
C LYS A 157 12.27 -11.43 -1.49
#